data_AF-A0A3D2U0I8-F1
#
_entry.id   AF-A0A3D2U0I8-F1
#
_cell.length_a   1.000
_cell.length_b   1.000
_cell.length_c   1.000
_cell.angle_alpha   90.00
_cell.angle_beta   90.00
_cell.angle_gamma   90.00
#
_symmetry.space_group_name_H-M   'P 1'
#
loop_
_entity.id
_entity.type
_entity.pdbx_description
1 polymer ?
#
loop_
_entity_poly.entity_id
_entity_poly.type
_entity_poly.pdbx_seq_one_letter_code
_entity_poly.pdbx_strand_id
1 'polypeptide(L)'
;MPIPSTRILSTDRTEIFGGRGDENDLLQDLTEIQTKSYHRFLQEEVESDSRKPLGLEGILQEVFPIESYDGQYRLDYCGYELLPSRFDTTACR
;
A
#
# COMPACT_ATOMS: atom_id res chain seq x y z
N MET A 1 -38.03 43.58 8.02
CA MET A 1 -36.65 44.00 8.34
C MET A 1 -35.68 43.21 7.46
N PRO A 2 -34.68 43.83 6.83
CA PRO A 2 -33.69 43.11 6.03
C PRO A 2 -32.57 42.55 6.92
N ILE A 3 -32.09 41.36 6.61
CA ILE A 3 -30.97 40.71 7.31
C ILE A 3 -29.68 41.11 6.58
N PRO A 4 -28.68 41.70 7.25
CA PRO A 4 -27.44 42.06 6.57
C PRO A 4 -26.61 40.79 6.25
N SER A 5 -26.14 40.66 5.01
CA SER A 5 -25.20 39.61 4.59
C SER A 5 -23.81 40.19 4.41
N THR A 6 -22.81 39.70 5.14
CA THR A 6 -21.40 40.03 4.91
C THR A 6 -20.84 39.17 3.76
N ARG A 7 -20.21 39.81 2.77
CA ARG A 7 -19.78 39.20 1.48
C ARG A 7 -18.27 38.93 1.34
N ILE A 8 -17.46 39.17 2.37
CA ILE A 8 -15.99 39.06 2.26
C ILE A 8 -15.46 38.25 3.43
N LEU A 9 -14.70 37.19 3.12
CA LEU A 9 -13.95 36.40 4.10
C LEU A 9 -12.58 37.06 4.30
N SER A 10 -12.31 37.54 5.52
CA SER A 10 -10.97 37.99 5.90
C SER A 10 -10.07 36.77 6.02
N THR A 11 -9.13 36.62 5.10
CA THR A 11 -8.13 35.54 5.14
C THR A 11 -6.85 36.06 5.77
N ASP A 12 -6.42 35.43 6.85
CA ASP A 12 -5.24 35.78 7.67
C ASP A 12 -3.95 35.05 7.20
N ARG A 13 -3.99 34.40 6.03
CA ARG A 13 -2.87 33.60 5.51
C ARG A 13 -1.76 34.50 4.99
N THR A 14 -0.64 34.51 5.71
CA THR A 14 0.62 35.07 5.23
C THR A 14 1.52 33.93 4.78
N GLU A 15 1.78 33.83 3.48
CA GLU A 15 2.80 32.94 2.93
C GLU A 15 4.18 33.61 3.07
N ILE A 16 5.17 32.86 3.53
CA ILE A 16 6.50 33.37 3.78
C ILE A 16 7.27 33.33 2.46
N PHE A 17 7.56 34.50 1.91
CA PHE A 17 8.35 34.65 0.70
C PHE A 17 9.82 34.88 1.07
N GLY A 18 10.74 34.02 0.60
CA GLY A 18 12.19 34.23 0.71
C GLY A 18 13.00 33.20 1.50
N GLY A 19 12.51 31.98 1.70
CA GLY A 19 13.35 30.88 2.16
C GLY A 19 14.32 30.46 1.06
N ARG A 20 15.63 30.57 1.29
CA ARG A 20 16.67 30.01 0.41
C ARG A 20 16.73 28.49 0.64
N GLY A 21 15.66 27.80 0.25
CA GLY A 21 15.65 26.34 0.14
C GLY A 21 16.33 26.01 -1.19
N ASP A 22 17.35 25.17 -1.14
CA ASP A 22 17.93 24.60 -2.36
C ASP A 22 16.78 23.96 -3.15
N GLU A 23 16.45 24.58 -4.28
CA GLU A 23 15.26 24.33 -5.11
C GLU A 23 15.29 22.97 -5.82
N ASN A 24 16.17 22.06 -5.38
CA ASN A 24 16.44 20.76 -5.97
C ASN A 24 16.05 19.56 -5.11
N ASP A 25 15.60 19.74 -3.86
CA ASP A 25 14.90 18.67 -3.15
C ASP A 25 13.41 18.73 -3.50
N LEU A 26 13.10 18.26 -4.70
CA LEU A 26 11.74 17.90 -5.09
C LEU A 26 11.21 16.95 -4.00
N LEU A 27 10.30 17.45 -3.17
CA LEU A 27 9.67 16.66 -2.13
C LEU A 27 9.12 15.38 -2.78
N GLN A 28 9.70 14.23 -2.44
CA GLN A 28 9.22 12.96 -2.94
C GLN A 28 7.83 12.68 -2.35
N ASP A 29 7.08 11.78 -3.01
CA ASP A 29 5.79 11.36 -2.49
C ASP A 29 6.00 10.67 -1.12
N LEU A 30 5.48 11.32 -0.08
CA LEU A 30 5.62 10.88 1.31
C LEU A 30 4.91 9.53 1.57
N THR A 31 4.02 9.11 0.67
CA THR A 31 3.30 7.83 0.75
C THR A 31 3.95 6.73 -0.08
N GLU A 32 4.95 7.06 -0.89
CA GLU A 32 5.58 6.13 -1.84
C GLU A 32 6.14 4.89 -1.16
N ILE A 33 6.78 5.07 0.00
CA ILE A 33 7.36 3.96 0.79
C ILE A 33 6.28 2.95 1.20
N GLN A 34 5.09 3.43 1.59
CA GLN A 34 3.99 2.58 2.04
C GLN A 34 3.43 1.79 0.86
N THR A 35 3.15 2.47 -0.24
CA THR A 35 2.59 1.86 -1.45
C THR A 35 3.56 0.86 -2.08
N LYS A 36 4.83 1.23 -2.24
CA LYS A 36 5.87 0.35 -2.81
C LYS A 36 6.16 -0.86 -1.93
N SER A 37 6.15 -0.69 -0.60
CA SER A 37 6.39 -1.80 0.32
C SER A 37 5.28 -2.85 0.19
N TYR A 38 4.01 -2.42 0.16
CA TYR A 38 2.88 -3.33 0.03
C TYR A 38 2.83 -4.01 -1.33
N HIS A 39 3.09 -3.27 -2.42
CA HIS A 39 3.19 -3.83 -3.77
C HIS A 39 4.29 -4.90 -3.87
N ARG A 40 5.49 -4.59 -3.34
CA ARG A 40 6.61 -5.55 -3.28
C ARG A 40 6.28 -6.78 -2.45
N PHE A 41 5.49 -6.63 -1.39
CA PHE A 41 5.09 -7.74 -0.54
C PHE A 41 4.14 -8.70 -1.26
N LEU A 42 3.20 -8.17 -2.05
CA LEU A 42 2.16 -8.93 -2.75
C LEU A 42 2.56 -9.45 -4.14
N GLN A 43 3.48 -8.81 -4.85
CA GLN A 43 3.89 -9.19 -6.22
C GLN A 43 2.71 -9.46 -7.18
N GLU A 44 1.64 -8.67 -7.07
CA GLU A 44 0.36 -8.93 -7.75
C GLU A 44 0.45 -8.89 -9.29
N GLU A 45 1.39 -8.11 -9.83
CA GLU A 45 1.58 -7.94 -11.28
C GLU A 45 2.42 -9.06 -11.93
N VAL A 46 2.93 -10.00 -11.14
CA VAL A 46 3.81 -11.08 -11.61
C VAL A 46 3.09 -12.42 -11.47
N GLU A 47 3.15 -13.21 -12.55
CA GLU A 47 2.67 -14.60 -12.58
C GLU A 47 3.36 -15.43 -11.50
N SER A 48 2.62 -16.36 -10.86
CA SER A 48 3.08 -17.15 -9.72
C SER A 48 4.47 -17.78 -9.92
N ASP A 49 4.73 -18.38 -11.08
CA ASP A 49 6.00 -19.06 -11.39
C ASP A 49 7.20 -18.12 -11.54
N SER A 50 6.96 -16.83 -11.81
CA SER A 50 8.01 -15.82 -12.01
C SER A 50 8.21 -14.92 -10.80
N ARG A 51 7.49 -15.15 -9.69
CA ARG A 51 7.63 -14.38 -8.46
C ARG A 51 8.96 -14.64 -7.79
N LYS A 52 9.51 -13.59 -7.18
CA LYS A 52 10.73 -13.69 -6.38
C LYS A 52 10.40 -14.24 -4.99
N PRO A 53 11.31 -14.96 -4.33
CA PRO A 53 11.12 -15.47 -2.96
C PRO A 53 11.21 -14.31 -1.94
N LEU A 54 10.24 -13.41 -1.96
CA LEU A 54 10.17 -12.17 -1.19
C LEU A 54 8.71 -11.92 -0.78
N GLY A 55 8.51 -11.31 0.39
CA GLY A 55 7.15 -10.98 0.86
C GLY A 55 6.31 -12.24 1.09
N LEU A 56 5.08 -12.26 0.58
CA LEU A 56 4.16 -13.38 0.76
C LEU A 56 4.68 -14.69 0.15
N GLU A 57 5.25 -14.62 -1.05
CA GLU A 57 5.83 -15.77 -1.76
C GLU A 57 6.96 -16.40 -0.95
N GLY A 58 7.88 -15.57 -0.44
CA GLY A 58 9.01 -16.06 0.36
C GLY A 58 8.58 -16.76 1.65
N ILE A 59 7.56 -16.22 2.33
CA ILE A 59 7.04 -16.83 3.56
C ILE A 59 6.39 -18.19 3.26
N LEU A 60 5.61 -18.29 2.19
CA LEU A 60 4.98 -19.56 1.81
C LEU A 60 6.03 -20.61 1.42
N GLN A 61 7.06 -20.22 0.67
CA GLN A 61 8.16 -21.12 0.34
C GLN A 61 8.98 -21.56 1.57
N GLU A 62 9.04 -20.74 2.63
CA GLU A 62 9.76 -21.07 3.88
C GLU A 62 8.95 -22.01 4.79
N VAL A 63 7.63 -21.82 4.87
CA VAL A 63 6.76 -22.61 5.74
C VAL A 63 6.48 -24.00 5.17
N PHE A 64 6.47 -24.14 3.85
CA PHE A 64 6.29 -25.42 3.17
C PHE A 64 7.64 -26.10 2.88
N PRO A 65 7.69 -27.45 2.83
CA PRO A 65 6.59 -28.40 2.93
C PRO A 65 6.10 -28.67 4.36
N ILE A 66 4.83 -29.00 4.51
CA ILE A 66 4.25 -29.46 5.78
C ILE A 66 4.05 -30.97 5.70
N GLU A 67 4.70 -31.71 6.59
CA GLU A 67 4.61 -33.17 6.67
C GLU A 67 3.72 -33.61 7.82
N SER A 68 2.93 -34.67 7.59
CA SER A 68 2.12 -35.28 8.64
C SER A 68 3.00 -36.03 9.63
N TYR A 69 2.59 -36.10 10.89
CA TYR A 69 3.35 -36.74 11.97
C TYR A 69 3.64 -38.23 11.71
N ASP A 70 2.75 -38.91 11.00
CA ASP A 70 2.87 -40.31 10.58
C ASP A 70 3.66 -40.50 9.27
N GLY A 71 4.14 -39.42 8.65
CA GLY A 71 4.96 -39.42 7.44
C GLY A 71 4.24 -39.90 6.17
N GLN A 72 2.93 -40.12 6.21
CA GLN A 72 2.15 -40.63 5.08
C GLN A 72 1.75 -39.53 4.09
N TYR A 73 1.72 -38.28 4.54
CA TYR A 73 1.24 -37.15 3.76
C TYR A 73 2.21 -35.99 3.83
N ARG A 74 2.33 -35.29 2.70
CA ARG A 74 3.12 -34.07 2.53
C ARG A 74 2.30 -33.08 1.73
N LEU A 75 2.21 -31.85 2.24
CA LEU A 75 1.61 -30.73 1.53
C LEU A 75 2.74 -29.88 0.95
N ASP A 76 2.73 -29.72 -0.36
CA ASP A 76 3.65 -28.84 -1.09
C ASP A 76 2.90 -27.59 -1.56
N TYR A 77 3.62 -26.47 -1.58
CA TYR A 77 3.10 -25.20 -2.06
C TYR A 77 3.31 -25.08 -3.58
N CYS A 78 2.25 -24.72 -4.31
CA CYS A 78 2.30 -24.53 -5.76
C CYS A 78 2.25 -23.05 -6.19
N GLY A 79 1.49 -22.21 -5.49
CA GLY A 79 1.20 -20.84 -5.92
C GLY A 79 0.08 -20.20 -5.09
N TYR A 80 -0.04 -18.86 -5.14
CA TYR A 80 -1.19 -18.13 -4.59
C TYR A 80 -1.80 -17.20 -5.63
N GLU A 81 -3.11 -16.97 -5.53
CA GLU A 81 -3.84 -16.00 -6.33
C GLU A 81 -4.58 -15.04 -5.40
N LEU A 82 -4.54 -13.75 -5.76
CA LEU A 82 -5.25 -12.70 -5.04
C LEU A 82 -6.58 -12.45 -5.73
N LEU A 83 -7.68 -12.68 -5.00
CA LEU A 83 -9.02 -12.40 -5.48
C LEU A 83 -9.39 -10.94 -5.24
N PRO A 84 -10.30 -10.37 -6.04
CA PRO A 84 -10.81 -9.02 -5.81
C PRO A 84 -11.46 -8.91 -4.42
N SER A 85 -11.41 -7.70 -3.84
CA SER A 85 -12.04 -7.44 -2.56
C SER A 85 -13.55 -7.71 -2.64
N ARG A 86 -14.11 -8.31 -1.58
CA ARG A 86 -15.54 -8.61 -1.52
C ARG A 86 -16.40 -7.35 -1.42
N PHE A 87 -15.85 -6.28 -0.84
CA PHE A 87 -16.51 -5.01 -0.59
C PHE A 87 -15.56 -3.88 -0.96
N ASP A 88 -16.15 -2.72 -1.27
CA ASP A 88 -15.40 -1.47 -1.42
C ASP A 88 -15.09 -0.86 -0.05
N THR A 89 -14.05 -0.02 -0.02
CA THR A 89 -13.52 0.66 1.18
C THR A 89 -14.60 1.41 1.96
N THR A 90 -15.55 2.06 1.27
CA THR A 90 -16.62 2.84 1.91
C THR A 90 -17.61 1.96 2.68
N ALA A 91 -17.87 0.74 2.20
CA ALA A 91 -18.80 -0.19 2.83
C ALA A 91 -18.22 -0.88 4.09
N CYS A 92 -16.89 -0.89 4.23
CA CYS A 92 -16.18 -1.50 5.36
C CYS A 92 -15.87 -0.53 6.52
N ARG A 93 -16.23 0.75 6.37
CA ARG A 93 -16.00 1.79 7.38
C ARG A 93 -17.13 1.85 8.41
#